data_AF-A0A5C9BYU0-F1
#
_entry.id   AF-A0A5C9BYU0-F1
#
_cell.length_a   1.000
_cell.length_b   1.000
_cell.length_c   1.000
_cell.angle_alpha   90.00
_cell.angle_beta   90.00
_cell.angle_gamma   90.00
#
_symmetry.space_group_name_H-M   'P 1'
#
loop_
_entity.id
_entity.type
_entity.pdbx_description
1 polymer ?
#
loop_
_entity_poly.entity_id
_entity_poly.type
_entity_poly.pdbx_seq_one_letter_code
_entity_poly.pdbx_strand_id
1 'polypeptide(L)'
;MMSKSKVMKAKLGDHVRVEYSGEIKDEKAGVKRLSREIFEFTVGSRGVMPGISKAVVGMVEGERKQLTLQPPDAFGIFRPQLIREIPKQRFPAEMILKVGKQLTTIGVNSRRRSKVTIVEVRPTTIVVDGNHPLAGKTLEVDFQLLVHDLSTASQSK
;
A
#
# COMPACT_ATOMS: atom_id res chain seq x y z
N MET A 1 -38.30 -10.78 24.16
CA MET A 1 -37.05 -10.17 24.67
C MET A 1 -36.05 -10.17 23.52
N MET A 2 -35.65 -8.98 23.05
CA MET A 2 -34.69 -8.85 21.95
C MET A 2 -33.32 -9.37 22.41
N SER A 3 -32.79 -10.37 21.70
CA SER A 3 -31.48 -10.95 21.93
C SER A 3 -30.43 -9.84 21.95
N LYS A 4 -29.63 -9.76 23.02
CA LYS A 4 -28.45 -8.90 23.05
C LYS A 4 -27.51 -9.43 21.97
N SER A 5 -27.44 -8.77 20.82
CA SER A 5 -26.46 -9.07 19.78
C SER A 5 -25.07 -9.06 20.43
N LYS A 6 -24.45 -10.24 20.50
CA LYS A 6 -23.10 -10.40 21.02
C LYS A 6 -22.18 -9.51 20.18
N VAL A 7 -21.62 -8.47 20.79
CA VAL A 7 -20.68 -7.57 20.10
C VAL A 7 -19.42 -8.39 19.81
N MET A 8 -19.21 -8.73 18.53
CA MET A 8 -18.07 -9.54 18.09
C MET A 8 -16.93 -8.62 17.67
N LYS A 9 -15.80 -8.75 18.35
CA LYS A 9 -14.57 -8.05 18.01
C LYS A 9 -13.85 -8.77 16.86
N ALA A 10 -13.32 -8.02 15.91
CA ALA A 10 -12.52 -8.57 14.83
C ALA A 10 -11.24 -9.21 15.37
N LYS A 11 -10.83 -10.34 14.78
CA LYS A 11 -9.63 -11.11 15.12
C LYS A 11 -8.93 -11.61 13.86
N LEU A 12 -7.75 -12.18 14.05
CA LEU A 12 -6.96 -12.78 12.97
C LEU A 12 -7.79 -13.82 12.20
N GLY A 13 -7.77 -13.75 10.87
CA GLY A 13 -8.50 -14.64 9.98
C GLY A 13 -9.94 -14.20 9.64
N ASP A 14 -10.50 -13.19 10.32
CA ASP A 14 -11.81 -12.66 9.96
C ASP A 14 -11.74 -11.88 8.65
N HIS A 15 -12.85 -11.87 7.90
CA HIS A 15 -13.02 -11.01 6.73
C HIS A 15 -13.67 -9.70 7.17
N VAL A 16 -13.06 -8.58 6.80
CA VAL A 16 -13.51 -7.26 7.21
C VAL A 16 -13.62 -6.33 6.00
N ARG A 17 -14.64 -5.47 6.02
CA ARG A 17 -14.75 -4.33 5.11
C ARG A 17 -14.43 -3.07 5.89
N VAL A 18 -13.54 -2.26 5.34
CA VAL A 18 -13.07 -1.05 6.01
C VAL A 18 -13.19 0.14 5.08
N GLU A 19 -13.46 1.30 5.66
CA GLU A 19 -13.29 2.59 5.00
C GLU A 19 -12.02 3.23 5.56
N TYR A 20 -11.19 3.80 4.69
CA TYR A 20 -10.10 4.65 5.14
C TYR A 20 -9.97 5.88 4.26
N SER A 21 -9.50 6.95 4.86
CA SER A 21 -8.97 8.13 4.19
C SER A 21 -7.71 8.55 4.92
N GLY A 22 -6.82 9.28 4.28
CA GLY A 22 -5.60 9.67 4.96
C GLY A 22 -4.89 10.85 4.36
N GLU A 23 -3.86 11.29 5.07
CA GLU A 23 -2.97 12.35 4.67
C GLU A 23 -1.53 11.86 4.81
N ILE A 24 -0.75 12.09 3.76
CA ILE A 24 0.67 11.80 3.73
C ILE A 24 1.39 13.13 3.85
N LYS A 25 2.19 13.27 4.90
CA LYS A 25 3.06 14.43 5.08
C LYS A 25 4.37 14.17 4.35
N ASP A 26 4.58 14.90 3.26
CA ASP A 26 5.83 14.92 2.53
C ASP A 26 6.51 16.28 2.74
N GLU A 27 7.70 16.29 3.33
CA GLU A 27 8.46 17.52 3.56
C GLU A 27 8.74 18.32 2.27
N LYS A 28 8.81 17.65 1.11
CA LYS A 28 9.12 18.28 -0.19
C LYS A 28 7.89 18.57 -1.03
N ALA A 29 6.83 17.77 -0.91
CA ALA A 29 5.64 17.85 -1.75
C ALA A 29 4.39 18.36 -1.02
N GLY A 30 4.52 18.70 0.27
CA GLY A 30 3.40 19.14 1.11
C GLY A 30 2.53 17.97 1.59
N VAL A 31 1.26 18.27 1.86
CA VAL A 31 0.30 17.26 2.31
C VAL A 31 -0.41 16.65 1.12
N LYS A 32 -0.22 15.35 0.90
CA LYS A 32 -1.00 14.59 -0.08
C LYS A 32 -2.17 13.92 0.61
N ARG A 33 -3.39 14.31 0.23
CA ARG A 33 -4.62 13.65 0.71
C ARG A 33 -4.91 12.41 -0.12
N LEU A 34 -5.18 11.31 0.56
CA LEU A 34 -5.75 10.10 -0.01
C LEU A 34 -7.27 10.21 0.06
N SER A 35 -7.92 9.99 -1.07
CA SER A 35 -9.37 9.90 -1.14
C SER A 35 -9.89 8.81 -0.21
N ARG A 36 -11.14 8.97 0.20
CA ARG A 36 -11.87 7.92 0.90
C ARG A 36 -11.98 6.70 0.01
N GLU A 37 -11.46 5.57 0.47
CA GLU A 37 -11.51 4.29 -0.21
C GLU A 37 -12.10 3.22 0.73
N ILE A 38 -12.88 2.32 0.13
CA ILE A 38 -13.44 1.15 0.81
C ILE A 38 -12.77 -0.08 0.22
N PHE A 39 -12.27 -0.95 1.08
CA PHE A 39 -11.70 -2.22 0.65
C PHE A 39 -11.96 -3.32 1.67
N GLU A 40 -11.80 -4.55 1.20
CA GLU A 40 -12.00 -5.77 1.99
C GLU A 40 -10.70 -6.55 2.08
N PHE A 41 -10.46 -7.15 3.24
CA PHE A 41 -9.30 -8.01 3.43
C PHE A 41 -9.54 -9.01 4.57
N THR A 42 -8.71 -10.04 4.57
CA THR A 42 -8.60 -10.96 5.71
C THR A 42 -7.59 -10.41 6.71
N VAL A 43 -7.99 -10.28 7.97
CA VAL A 43 -7.11 -9.79 9.05
C VAL A 43 -5.87 -10.70 9.16
N GLY A 44 -4.68 -10.11 9.02
CA GLY A 44 -3.39 -10.80 9.03
C GLY A 44 -2.85 -11.22 7.66
N SER A 45 -3.60 -10.96 6.58
CA SER A 45 -3.11 -11.22 5.22
C SER A 45 -1.99 -10.26 4.82
N ARG A 46 -1.14 -10.68 3.88
CA ARG A 46 0.00 -9.88 3.38
C ARG A 46 -0.39 -8.81 2.34
N GLY A 47 -1.67 -8.69 2.01
CA GLY A 47 -2.17 -7.78 0.95
C GLY A 47 -2.53 -6.38 1.45
N VAL A 48 -2.52 -6.15 2.77
CA VAL A 48 -2.95 -4.90 3.39
C VAL A 48 -1.78 -4.25 4.14
N MET A 49 -1.84 -2.93 4.34
CA MET A 49 -0.89 -2.20 5.18
C MET A 49 -0.83 -2.83 6.59
N PRO A 50 0.38 -3.20 7.08
CA PRO A 50 0.52 -3.87 8.37
C PRO A 50 -0.12 -3.10 9.54
N GLY A 51 -0.06 -1.77 9.51
CA GLY A 51 -0.67 -0.91 10.52
C GLY A 51 -2.19 -1.04 10.57
N ILE A 52 -2.85 -1.07 9.40
CA ILE A 52 -4.31 -1.26 9.31
C ILE A 52 -4.69 -2.67 9.79
N SER A 53 -3.95 -3.70 9.35
CA SER A 53 -4.23 -5.07 9.78
C SER A 53 -4.06 -5.27 11.29
N LYS A 54 -3.16 -4.53 11.95
CA LYS A 54 -3.00 -4.58 13.41
C LYS A 54 -4.12 -3.81 14.11
N ALA A 55 -4.50 -2.64 13.58
CA ALA A 55 -5.45 -1.75 14.23
C ALA A 55 -6.89 -2.29 14.26
N VAL A 56 -7.27 -3.07 13.25
CA VAL A 56 -8.60 -3.69 13.17
C VAL A 56 -8.82 -4.77 14.22
N VAL A 57 -7.74 -5.41 14.72
CA VAL A 57 -7.86 -6.43 15.76
C VAL A 57 -8.45 -5.82 17.02
N GLY A 58 -9.52 -6.43 17.53
CA GLY A 58 -10.24 -5.97 18.72
C GLY A 58 -11.32 -4.92 18.44
N MET A 59 -11.44 -4.41 17.21
CA MET A 59 -12.48 -3.43 16.86
C MET A 59 -13.85 -4.07 16.70
N VAL A 60 -14.88 -3.28 16.95
CA VAL A 60 -16.28 -3.64 16.70
C VAL A 60 -16.79 -2.94 15.44
N GLU A 61 -17.80 -3.51 14.80
CA GLU A 61 -18.41 -2.89 13.62
C GLU A 61 -18.93 -1.49 13.94
N GLY A 62 -18.66 -0.54 13.04
CA GLY A 62 -18.95 0.88 13.21
C GLY A 62 -17.86 1.66 13.95
N GLU A 63 -16.91 1.01 14.63
CA GLU A 63 -15.83 1.68 15.36
C GLU A 63 -14.88 2.40 14.39
N ARG A 64 -14.46 3.61 14.78
CA ARG A 64 -13.55 4.48 14.02
C ARG A 64 -12.30 4.77 14.84
N LYS A 65 -11.14 4.79 14.20
CA LYS A 65 -9.84 5.11 14.80
C LYS A 65 -9.03 6.02 13.88
N GLN A 66 -8.28 6.93 14.50
CA GLN A 66 -7.21 7.65 13.83
C GLN A 66 -5.88 6.99 14.16
N LEU A 67 -5.06 6.74 13.15
CA LEU A 67 -3.76 6.08 13.31
C LEU A 67 -2.68 6.89 12.57
N THR A 68 -1.50 6.97 13.18
CA THR A 68 -0.29 7.45 12.50
C THR A 68 0.57 6.23 12.16
N LEU A 69 0.60 5.87 10.88
CA LEU A 69 1.36 4.74 10.38
C LEU A 69 2.74 5.21 9.91
N GLN A 70 3.77 4.71 10.58
CA GLN A 70 5.15 4.89 10.15
C GLN A 70 5.40 4.14 8.83
N PRO A 71 6.43 4.50 8.05
CA PRO A 71 6.71 3.86 6.76
C PRO A 71 6.64 2.31 6.75
N PRO A 72 7.25 1.56 7.69
CA PRO A 72 7.17 0.08 7.67
C PRO A 72 5.76 -0.48 7.87
N ASP A 73 4.85 0.28 8.50
CA ASP A 73 3.47 -0.12 8.75
C ASP A 73 2.48 0.40 7.69
N ALA A 74 2.94 1.27 6.78
CA ALA A 74 2.18 1.80 5.65
C ALA A 74 2.70 1.26 4.30
N PHE A 75 3.40 2.09 3.53
CA PHE A 75 3.86 1.78 2.16
C PHE A 75 5.29 1.18 2.08
N GLY A 76 5.88 0.86 3.23
CA GLY A 76 7.22 0.33 3.36
C GLY A 76 8.29 1.41 3.52
N ILE A 77 9.49 0.96 3.91
CA ILE A 77 10.68 1.80 4.06
C ILE A 77 11.25 2.12 2.68
N PHE A 78 11.69 3.36 2.48
CA PHE A 78 12.45 3.74 1.30
C PHE A 78 13.80 3.02 1.26
N ARG A 79 14.14 2.41 0.13
CA ARG A 79 15.33 1.59 -0.07
C ARG A 79 16.21 2.20 -1.16
N PRO A 80 17.30 2.91 -0.81
CA PRO A 80 18.23 3.49 -1.78
C PRO A 80 18.76 2.47 -2.79
N GLN A 81 18.93 1.21 -2.37
CA GLN A 81 19.39 0.11 -3.22
C GLN A 81 18.41 -0.29 -4.34
N LEU A 82 17.16 0.19 -4.30
CA LEU A 82 16.19 0.01 -5.38
C LEU A 82 16.28 1.10 -6.46
N ILE A 83 17.11 2.13 -6.24
CA ILE A 83 17.47 3.10 -7.28
C ILE A 83 18.62 2.54 -8.10
N ARG A 84 18.46 2.56 -9.42
CA ARG A 84 19.44 1.98 -10.35
C ARG A 84 19.64 2.85 -11.56
N GLU A 85 20.88 2.92 -12.01
CA GLU A 85 21.23 3.51 -13.30
C GLU A 85 21.26 2.43 -14.37
N ILE A 86 20.61 2.72 -15.50
CA ILE A 86 20.53 1.81 -16.65
C ILE A 86 21.02 2.57 -17.88
N PRO A 87 22.00 2.04 -18.64
CA PRO A 87 22.40 2.63 -19.91
C PRO A 87 21.23 2.75 -20.88
N LYS A 88 21.10 3.89 -21.57
CA LYS A 88 19.99 4.13 -22.53
C LYS A 88 19.90 3.06 -23.63
N GLN A 89 21.04 2.50 -24.02
CA GLN A 89 21.15 1.45 -25.04
C GLN A 89 20.38 0.16 -24.68
N ARG A 90 20.03 -0.04 -23.40
CA ARG A 90 19.21 -1.17 -22.95
C ARG A 90 17.71 -0.97 -23.19
N PHE A 91 17.29 0.23 -23.58
CA PHE A 91 15.89 0.53 -23.88
C PHE A 91 15.68 0.52 -25.41
N PRO A 92 14.50 0.08 -25.89
CA PRO A 92 14.16 0.20 -27.31
C PRO A 92 14.28 1.65 -27.80
N ALA A 93 14.79 1.86 -29.02
CA ALA A 93 15.07 3.20 -29.54
C ALA A 93 13.80 4.05 -29.67
N GLU A 94 12.70 3.44 -30.10
CA GLU A 94 11.36 4.04 -30.19
C GLU A 94 10.68 4.30 -28.84
N MET A 95 11.25 3.84 -27.71
CA MET A 95 10.67 4.08 -26.40
C MET A 95 10.88 5.52 -25.97
N ILE A 96 9.78 6.25 -25.75
CA ILE A 96 9.83 7.57 -25.12
C ILE A 96 10.24 7.41 -23.64
N LEU A 97 11.43 7.90 -23.28
CA LEU A 97 11.97 7.88 -21.92
C LEU A 97 11.76 9.26 -21.28
N LYS A 98 10.87 9.33 -20.28
CA LYS A 98 10.51 10.58 -19.58
C LYS A 98 10.40 10.31 -18.08
N VAL A 99 10.78 11.29 -17.26
CA VAL A 99 10.58 11.26 -15.81
C VAL A 99 9.10 11.01 -15.49
N GLY A 100 8.84 10.18 -14.48
CA GLY A 100 7.51 9.74 -14.08
C GLY A 100 6.97 8.54 -14.86
N LYS A 101 7.58 8.16 -16.00
CA LYS A 101 7.15 6.98 -16.75
C LYS A 101 7.40 5.71 -15.92
N GLN A 102 6.37 4.89 -15.76
CA GLN A 102 6.46 3.57 -15.15
C GLN A 102 6.83 2.51 -16.19
N LEU A 103 7.77 1.66 -15.84
CA LEU A 103 8.23 0.54 -16.65
C LEU A 103 8.03 -0.76 -15.88
N THR A 104 7.67 -1.82 -16.59
CA THR A 104 7.67 -3.18 -16.02
C THR A 104 8.97 -3.86 -16.40
N THR A 105 9.74 -4.29 -15.40
CA THR A 105 10.99 -5.02 -15.57
C THR A 105 10.88 -6.40 -14.93
N ILE A 106 11.76 -7.33 -15.31
CA ILE A 106 11.90 -8.60 -14.61
C ILE A 106 13.01 -8.41 -13.57
N GLY A 107 12.66 -8.58 -12.29
CA GLY A 107 13.62 -8.46 -11.21
C GLY A 107 14.76 -9.46 -11.40
N VAL A 108 16.01 -8.96 -11.40
CA VAL A 108 17.23 -9.72 -11.68
C VAL A 108 17.34 -10.99 -10.82
N ASN A 109 16.79 -10.95 -9.59
CA ASN A 109 16.93 -12.01 -8.60
C ASN A 109 15.65 -12.85 -8.37
N SER A 110 14.51 -12.52 -8.98
CA SER A 110 13.24 -13.16 -8.62
C SER A 110 12.42 -13.71 -9.78
N ARG A 111 12.81 -13.46 -11.04
CA ARG A 111 11.97 -13.69 -12.24
C ARG A 111 10.56 -13.09 -12.16
N ARG A 112 10.25 -12.31 -11.12
CA ARG A 112 8.96 -11.64 -10.95
C ARG A 112 9.01 -10.31 -11.69
N ARG A 113 7.89 -9.96 -12.31
CA ARG A 113 7.68 -8.63 -12.85
C ARG A 113 7.69 -7.63 -11.68
N SER A 114 8.47 -6.58 -11.80
CA SER A 114 8.55 -5.45 -10.88
C SER A 114 8.27 -4.17 -11.65
N LYS A 115 7.60 -3.22 -11.01
CA LYS A 115 7.40 -1.88 -11.56
C LYS A 115 8.53 -0.98 -11.08
N VAL A 116 9.08 -0.18 -11.99
CA VAL A 116 10.05 0.88 -11.67
C VAL A 116 9.60 2.18 -12.31
N THR A 117 9.95 3.31 -11.72
CA THR A 117 9.62 4.65 -12.24
C THR A 117 10.90 5.33 -12.70
N ILE A 118 10.90 5.96 -13.87
CA ILE A 118 12.02 6.82 -14.27
C ILE A 118 12.00 8.07 -13.39
N VAL A 119 13.07 8.28 -12.62
CA VAL A 119 13.22 9.46 -11.76
C VAL A 119 14.16 10.50 -12.36
N GLU A 120 15.05 10.10 -13.27
CA GLU A 120 15.96 11.01 -13.95
C GLU A 120 16.33 10.47 -15.35
N VAL A 121 16.47 11.38 -16.31
CA VAL A 121 16.94 11.08 -17.67
C VAL A 121 18.22 11.88 -17.91
N ARG A 122 19.36 11.19 -17.99
CA ARG A 122 20.67 11.79 -18.26
C ARG A 122 21.05 11.61 -19.74
N PRO A 123 22.16 12.19 -20.24
CA PRO A 123 22.57 12.01 -21.64
C PRO A 123 22.74 10.54 -22.04
N THR A 124 23.43 9.74 -21.23
CA THR A 124 23.79 8.34 -21.53
C THR A 124 23.06 7.30 -20.67
N THR A 125 22.52 7.70 -19.52
CA THR A 125 21.87 6.79 -18.56
C THR A 125 20.45 7.24 -18.18
N ILE A 126 19.67 6.29 -17.68
CA ILE A 126 18.35 6.49 -17.09
C ILE A 126 18.41 6.04 -15.65
N VAL A 127 17.98 6.89 -14.73
CA VAL A 127 17.84 6.53 -13.31
C VAL A 127 16.41 6.06 -13.08
N VAL A 128 16.26 4.84 -12.58
CA VAL A 128 14.97 4.25 -12.24
C VAL A 128 14.89 3.99 -10.75
N ASP A 129 13.70 4.14 -10.18
CA ASP A 129 13.39 3.84 -8.79
C ASP A 129 12.36 2.70 -8.71
N GLY A 130 12.72 1.61 -8.01
CA GLY A 130 11.83 0.48 -7.73
C GLY A 130 11.06 0.55 -6.42
N ASN A 131 11.18 1.64 -5.65
CA ASN A 131 10.41 1.85 -4.44
C ASN A 131 8.91 2.05 -4.75
N HIS A 132 8.06 1.75 -3.76
CA HIS A 132 6.67 2.22 -3.81
C HIS A 132 6.67 3.76 -3.87
N PRO A 133 5.80 4.42 -4.67
CA PRO A 133 5.79 5.88 -4.81
C PRO A 133 5.64 6.66 -3.49
N LEU A 134 5.13 6.00 -2.44
CA LEU A 134 4.88 6.56 -1.11
C LEU A 134 5.79 5.92 -0.03
N ALA A 135 6.80 5.14 -0.44
CA ALA A 135 7.74 4.53 0.50
C ALA A 135 8.50 5.59 1.29
N GLY A 136 8.78 5.30 2.56
CA GLY A 136 9.46 6.23 3.46
C GLY A 136 8.60 7.38 3.97
N LYS A 137 7.30 7.43 3.63
CA LYS A 137 6.38 8.48 4.10
C LYS A 137 5.51 7.99 5.25
N THR A 138 5.23 8.88 6.19
CA THR A 138 4.28 8.66 7.28
C THR A 138 2.86 8.94 6.78
N LEU A 139 1.93 8.05 7.11
CA LEU A 139 0.53 8.15 6.75
C LEU A 139 -0.31 8.38 8.01
N GLU A 140 -0.99 9.51 8.07
CA GLU A 140 -2.08 9.73 9.03
C GLU A 140 -3.36 9.22 8.40
N VAL A 141 -4.04 8.30 9.06
CA VAL A 141 -5.23 7.65 8.51
C VAL A 141 -6.39 7.80 9.47
N ASP A 142 -7.56 8.09 8.91
CA ASP A 142 -8.83 7.92 9.59
C ASP A 142 -9.49 6.67 9.02
N PHE A 143 -9.77 5.71 9.89
CA PHE A 143 -10.11 4.34 9.56
C PHE A 143 -11.37 3.91 10.30
N GLN A 144 -12.30 3.25 9.60
CA GLN A 144 -13.52 2.73 10.18
C GLN A 144 -13.77 1.28 9.75
N LEU A 145 -14.13 0.43 10.70
CA LEU A 145 -14.61 -0.91 10.42
C LEU A 145 -16.09 -0.82 10.00
N LEU A 146 -16.38 -1.08 8.72
CA LEU A 146 -17.74 -0.99 8.18
C LEU A 146 -18.53 -2.28 8.37
N VAL A 147 -17.89 -3.43 8.12
CA VAL A 147 -18.53 -4.75 8.22
C VAL A 147 -17.55 -5.72 8.84
N HIS A 148 -18.01 -6.46 9.84
CA HIS A 148 -17.35 -7.66 10.33
C HIS A 148 -18.09 -8.88 9.77
N ASP A 149 -17.59 -9.42 8.65
CA ASP A 149 -18.19 -10.61 8.04
C ASP A 149 -17.53 -11.88 8.61
N LEU A 150 -18.33 -12.64 9.37
CA LEU A 150 -17.95 -13.94 9.92
C LEU A 150 -18.09 -15.07 8.90
N SER A 151 -18.61 -14.78 7.70
CA SER A 151 -18.70 -15.78 6.65
C SER A 151 -17.30 -16.07 6.10
N THR A 152 -16.86 -17.27 6.44
CA THR A 152 -15.68 -17.97 5.97
C THR A 152 -15.23 -17.56 4.58
N ALA A 153 -13.92 -17.51 4.39
CA ALA A 153 -13.26 -17.80 3.13
C ALA A 153 -13.87 -19.07 2.51
N SER A 154 -14.93 -18.92 1.74
CA SER A 154 -15.48 -19.94 0.88
C SER A 154 -15.23 -19.46 -0.54
N GLN A 155 -14.33 -20.19 -1.18
CA GLN A 155 -14.08 -20.26 -2.62
C GLN A 155 -12.96 -19.34 -3.15
N SER A 156 -11.73 -19.85 -3.12
CA SER A 156 -10.95 -19.83 -4.36
C SER A 156 -10.80 -21.28 -4.84
N LYS A 157 -11.52 -21.58 -5.93
CA LYS A 157 -11.31 -22.74 -6.79
C LYS A 157 -9.96 -22.65 -7.50
#